data_AF-A0A9N9GAT6-F1
#
_entry.id   AF-A0A9N9GAT6-F1
#
_cell.length_a   1.000
_cell.length_b   1.000
_cell.length_c   1.000
_cell.angle_alpha   90.00
_cell.angle_beta   90.00
_cell.angle_gamma   90.00
#
_symmetry.space_group_name_H-M   'P 1'
#
loop_
_entity.id
_entity.type
_entity.pdbx_description
1 polymer ?
#
loop_
_entity_poly.entity_id
_entity_poly.type
_entity_poly.pdbx_seq_one_letter_code
_entity_poly.pdbx_strand_id
1 'polypeptide(L)'
;MLADDVACNPRNVFPATVFNNAGRYLDLYGDNVEVDYRGRVEPDTPRSKRLLSDDRSNILVYMTGHGGNEFLKFQDAEEISSFDLADAFEQ
;
A
#
# COMPACT_ATOMS: atom_id res chain seq x y z
N MET A 1 0.27 2.42 0.75
CA MET A 1 0.79 1.71 1.93
C MET A 1 1.56 0.49 1.45
N LEU A 2 2.71 0.18 2.06
CA LEU A 2 3.54 -0.96 1.67
C LEU A 2 4.22 -1.55 2.92
N ALA A 3 4.34 -2.88 2.99
CA ALA A 3 5.09 -3.53 4.09
C ALA A 3 6.57 -3.10 4.12
N ASP A 4 7.14 -2.83 2.94
CA ASP A 4 8.51 -2.33 2.72
C ASP A 4 9.62 -3.31 3.15
N ASP A 5 9.33 -4.61 3.11
CA ASP A 5 10.18 -5.71 3.60
C ASP A 5 10.77 -6.60 2.48
N VAL A 6 10.48 -6.29 1.21
CA VAL A 6 10.90 -7.07 0.04
C VAL A 6 12.21 -6.55 -0.57
N ALA A 7 12.33 -5.23 -0.80
CA ALA A 7 13.46 -4.66 -1.54
C ALA A 7 14.81 -4.90 -0.84
N CYS A 8 14.85 -4.73 0.49
CA CYS A 8 16.04 -4.94 1.32
C CYS A 8 16.06 -6.30 2.03
N ASN A 9 15.21 -7.25 1.62
CA ASN A 9 15.20 -8.59 2.21
C ASN A 9 16.53 -9.31 1.92
N PRO A 10 17.16 -10.01 2.89
CA PRO A 10 18.38 -10.79 2.64
C PRO A 10 18.20 -11.91 1.59
N ARG A 11 16.97 -12.32 1.31
CA ARG A 11 16.64 -13.29 0.25
C ARG A 11 16.58 -12.65 -1.14
N ASN A 12 16.50 -11.32 -1.24
CA ASN A 12 16.51 -10.63 -2.51
C ASN A 12 17.94 -10.59 -3.06
N VAL A 13 18.17 -11.30 -4.16
CA VAL A 13 19.47 -11.36 -4.83
C VAL A 13 19.82 -10.05 -5.57
N PHE A 14 18.87 -9.13 -5.69
CA PHE A 14 19.06 -7.78 -6.24
C PHE A 14 18.70 -6.73 -5.18
N PRO A 15 19.64 -6.40 -4.28
CA PRO A 15 19.37 -5.50 -3.16
C PRO A 15 18.77 -4.16 -3.59
N ALA A 16 17.79 -3.69 -2.83
CA ALA A 16 17.10 -2.41 -3.04
C ALA A 16 16.37 -2.27 -4.39
N THR A 17 15.97 -3.38 -5.02
CA THR A 17 15.19 -3.37 -6.28
C THR A 17 13.98 -4.29 -6.21
N VAL A 18 12.92 -3.96 -6.97
CA VAL A 18 11.73 -4.80 -7.14
C VAL A 18 11.28 -4.78 -8.59
N PHE A 19 11.12 -5.94 -9.21
CA PHE A 19 10.69 -6.06 -10.60
C PHE A 19 9.30 -6.69 -10.71
N ASN A 20 8.47 -6.20 -11.63
CA ASN A 20 7.13 -6.77 -11.89
C ASN A 20 7.11 -7.89 -12.93
N ASN A 21 8.26 -8.26 -13.49
CA ASN A 21 8.35 -9.31 -14.50
C ASN A 21 9.74 -9.97 -14.51
N ALA A 22 9.81 -11.18 -15.06
CA ALA A 22 11.04 -11.98 -15.11
C ALA A 22 12.17 -11.33 -15.93
N GLY A 23 11.83 -10.46 -16.89
CA GLY A 23 12.78 -9.73 -17.72
C GLY A 23 13.47 -8.56 -17.00
N ARG A 24 12.95 -8.13 -15.83
CA ARG A 24 13.57 -7.07 -14.99
C ARG A 24 13.81 -5.75 -15.71
N TYR A 25 12.99 -5.44 -16.73
CA TYR A 25 13.16 -4.24 -17.55
C TYR A 25 12.89 -2.92 -16.80
N LEU A 26 12.13 -2.98 -15.71
CA LEU A 26 11.74 -1.82 -14.91
C LEU A 26 11.85 -2.17 -13.42
N ASP A 27 12.73 -1.46 -12.72
CA ASP A 27 12.74 -1.43 -11.27
C ASP A 27 11.63 -0.51 -10.76
N LEU A 28 10.68 -1.09 -10.03
CA LEU A 28 9.56 -0.37 -9.44
C LEU A 28 9.91 0.30 -8.11
N TYR A 29 10.99 -0.12 -7.45
CA TYR A 29 11.38 0.40 -6.13
C TYR A 29 12.42 1.52 -6.20
N GLY A 30 12.94 1.83 -7.39
CA GLY A 30 13.90 2.91 -7.58
C GLY A 30 13.36 4.29 -7.18
N ASP A 31 14.05 5.36 -7.59
CA ASP A 31 13.88 6.72 -7.03
C ASP A 31 12.48 7.35 -7.13
N ASN A 32 11.58 6.76 -7.93
CA ASN A 32 10.24 7.30 -8.17
C ASN A 32 9.16 6.77 -7.22
N VAL A 33 9.47 5.78 -6.37
CA VAL A 33 8.48 5.22 -5.45
C VAL A 33 8.33 6.10 -4.21
N GLU A 34 7.11 6.50 -3.89
CA GLU A 34 6.78 7.12 -2.61
C GLU A 34 6.09 6.11 -1.70
N VAL A 35 6.68 5.89 -0.52
CA VAL A 35 6.13 4.98 0.48
C VAL A 35 5.78 5.78 1.75
N ASP A 36 4.57 6.31 1.78
CA ASP A 36 4.07 7.14 2.88
C ASP A 36 3.90 6.39 4.20
N TYR A 37 3.47 5.13 4.10
CA TYR A 37 3.16 4.25 5.22
C TYR A 37 3.93 2.95 5.02
N ARG A 38 4.96 2.76 5.87
CA ARG A 38 5.83 1.58 5.92
C ARG A 38 5.54 0.83 7.21
N GLY A 39 5.24 -0.46 7.13
CA GLY A 39 4.96 -1.29 8.32
C GLY A 39 3.87 -0.71 9.23
N ARG A 40 4.07 -0.79 10.56
CA ARG A 40 3.19 -0.17 11.56
C ARG A 40 3.48 1.33 11.68
N VAL A 41 2.42 2.13 11.63
CA VAL A 41 2.49 3.59 11.78
C VAL A 41 1.82 4.03 13.07
N GLU A 42 2.26 5.16 13.62
CA GLU A 42 1.60 5.78 14.78
C GLU A 42 0.16 6.20 14.44
N PRO A 43 -0.76 6.23 15.42
CA PRO A 43 -2.15 6.62 15.18
C PRO A 43 -2.31 8.02 14.56
N ASP A 44 -1.39 8.93 14.88
CA ASP A 44 -1.39 10.28 14.31
C ASP A 44 -0.53 10.36 13.05
N THR A 45 -1.19 10.35 11.90
CA THR A 45 -0.51 10.53 10.61
C THR A 45 -0.43 12.01 10.23
N PRO A 46 0.71 12.54 9.74
CA PRO A 46 0.80 13.92 9.28
C PRO A 46 -0.27 14.31 8.25
N ARG A 47 -0.79 15.54 8.32
CA ARG A 47 -1.82 16.05 7.39
C ARG A 47 -1.42 15.93 5.92
N SER A 48 -0.14 16.10 5.59
CA SER A 48 0.39 15.96 4.22
C SER A 48 0.26 14.56 3.63
N LYS A 49 0.05 13.54 4.47
CA LYS A 49 -0.10 12.13 4.06
C LYS A 49 -1.55 11.64 4.09
N ARG A 50 -2.50 12.51 4.46
CA ARG A 50 -3.93 12.18 4.50
C ARG A 50 -4.59 12.57 3.19
N LEU A 51 -5.70 11.90 2.85
CA LEU A 51 -6.52 12.26 1.71
C LEU A 51 -7.29 13.55 2.03
N LEU A 52 -6.97 14.64 1.31
CA LEU A 52 -7.58 15.97 1.47
C LEU A 52 -8.40 16.33 0.24
N SER A 53 -9.22 15.39 -0.24
CA SER A 53 -10.08 15.57 -1.41
C SER A 53 -11.30 16.44 -1.12
N ASP A 54 -11.83 17.04 -2.18
CA ASP A 54 -13.10 17.77 -2.20
C ASP A 54 -14.08 17.16 -3.22
N ASP A 55 -15.25 17.78 -3.38
CA ASP A 55 -16.32 17.39 -4.31
C ASP A 55 -15.93 17.45 -5.79
N ARG A 56 -14.77 18.02 -6.12
CA ARG A 56 -14.24 18.13 -7.49
C ARG A 56 -13.01 17.24 -7.73
N SER A 57 -12.59 16.49 -6.71
CA SER A 57 -11.42 15.62 -6.78
C SER A 57 -11.75 14.30 -7.49
N ASN A 58 -10.83 13.82 -8.32
CA ASN A 58 -10.88 12.47 -8.87
C ASN A 58 -9.96 11.58 -8.04
N ILE A 59 -10.49 10.49 -7.48
CA ILE A 59 -9.77 9.61 -6.56
C ILE A 59 -9.64 8.24 -7.20
N LEU A 60 -8.42 7.69 -7.21
CA LEU A 60 -8.14 6.30 -7.56
C LEU A 60 -7.63 5.57 -6.33
N VAL A 61 -8.35 4.54 -5.90
CA VAL A 61 -7.90 3.63 -4.84
C VAL A 61 -7.52 2.31 -5.49
N TYR A 62 -6.27 1.89 -5.28
CA TYR A 62 -5.77 0.58 -5.73
C TYR A 62 -5.28 -0.20 -4.53
N MET A 63 -5.78 -1.42 -4.38
CA MET A 63 -5.41 -2.34 -3.32
C MET A 63 -5.09 -3.70 -3.92
N THR A 64 -3.99 -4.29 -3.45
CA THR A 64 -3.55 -5.63 -3.86
C THR A 64 -3.08 -6.39 -2.63
N GLY A 65 -3.52 -7.63 -2.49
CA GLY A 65 -3.23 -8.47 -1.33
C GLY A 65 -4.04 -9.75 -1.35
N HIS A 66 -3.87 -10.57 -0.33
CA HIS A 66 -4.72 -11.74 -0.12
C HIS A 66 -6.04 -11.31 0.51
N GLY A 67 -7.15 -11.89 0.08
CA GLY A 67 -8.47 -11.64 0.63
C GLY A 67 -9.31 -12.91 0.68
N GLY A 68 -10.51 -12.77 1.24
CA GLY A 68 -11.54 -13.80 1.28
C GLY A 68 -12.92 -13.20 0.99
N ASN A 69 -13.98 -13.88 1.44
CA ASN A 69 -15.32 -13.32 1.31
C ASN A 69 -15.44 -12.07 2.20
N GLU A 70 -15.64 -10.91 1.58
CA GLU A 70 -15.91 -9.63 2.26
C GLU A 70 -14.74 -9.05 3.07
N PHE A 71 -13.51 -9.51 2.87
CA PHE A 71 -12.33 -8.90 3.50
C PHE A 71 -11.07 -8.96 2.65
N LEU A 72 -10.20 -7.97 2.85
CA LEU A 72 -8.81 -7.96 2.41
C LEU A 72 -7.92 -8.06 3.66
N LYS A 73 -6.94 -8.96 3.67
CA LYS A 73 -5.98 -9.05 4.78
C LYS A 73 -5.09 -7.82 4.79
N PHE A 74 -4.87 -7.28 5.98
CA PHE A 74 -4.01 -6.13 6.22
C PHE A 74 -2.98 -6.47 7.29
N GLN A 75 -1.70 -6.41 6.91
CA GLN A 75 -0.61 -6.91 7.76
C GLN A 75 -0.87 -8.37 8.18
N ASP A 76 -0.26 -8.82 9.27
CA ASP A 76 -0.31 -10.22 9.72
C ASP A 76 -1.57 -10.59 10.52
N ALA A 77 -2.29 -9.61 11.08
CA ALA A 77 -3.33 -9.86 12.09
C ALA A 77 -4.61 -9.03 11.94
N GLU A 78 -4.67 -8.13 10.95
CA GLU A 78 -5.82 -7.25 10.74
C GLU A 78 -6.47 -7.52 9.39
N GLU A 79 -7.71 -7.08 9.23
CA GLU A 79 -8.49 -7.24 8.02
C GLU A 79 -9.23 -5.93 7.75
N ILE A 80 -9.32 -5.57 6.47
CA ILE A 80 -10.17 -4.49 5.99
C ILE A 80 -11.44 -5.15 5.45
N SER A 81 -12.58 -4.94 6.10
CA SER A 81 -13.85 -5.51 5.66
C SER A 81 -14.48 -4.67 4.54
N SER A 82 -15.43 -5.27 3.81
CA SER A 82 -16.25 -4.55 2.84
C SER A 82 -17.09 -3.43 3.48
N PHE A 83 -17.48 -3.60 4.75
CA PHE A 83 -18.24 -2.61 5.50
C PHE A 83 -17.36 -1.40 5.84
N ASP A 84 -16.12 -1.62 6.27
CA ASP A 84 -15.17 -0.53 6.56
C ASP A 84 -14.92 0.33 5.31
N LEU A 85 -14.82 -0.29 4.13
CA LEU A 85 -14.65 0.42 2.87
C LEU A 85 -15.91 1.20 2.48
N ALA A 86 -17.10 0.60 2.63
CA ALA A 86 -18.36 1.29 2.32
C ALA A 86 -18.54 2.53 3.21
N ASP A 87 -18.35 2.36 4.52
CA ASP A 87 -18.44 3.45 5.50
C ASP A 87 -17.38 4.55 5.25
N ALA A 88 -16.20 4.19 4.71
CA ALA A 88 -15.18 5.17 4.34
C ALA A 88 -15.55 6.00 3.09
N PHE A 89 -16.33 5.45 2.16
CA PHE A 89 -16.74 6.16 0.94
C PHE A 89 -18.05 6.94 1.07
N GLU A 90 -18.88 6.64 2.07
CA GLU A 90 -20.15 7.34 2.33
C GLU A 90 -20.00 8.63 3.17
N GLN A 91 -18.79 8.96 3.63
CA GLN A 91 -18.48 10.18 4.40
C GLN A 91 -18.35 11.44 3.54
#